data_AF-A0AAV8Y3K6-F1
#
_entry.id   AF-A0AAV8Y3K6-F1
#
_cell.length_a   1.000
_cell.length_b   1.000
_cell.length_c   1.000
_cell.angle_alpha   90.00
_cell.angle_beta   90.00
_cell.angle_gamma   90.00
#
_symmetry.space_group_name_H-M   'P 1'
#
loop_
_entity.id
_entity.type
_entity.pdbx_description
1 polymer ?
#
loop_
_entity_poly.entity_id
_entity_poly.type
_entity_poly.pdbx_seq_one_letter_code
_entity_poly.pdbx_strand_id
1 'polypeptide(L)'
;MIACTYHGSSFTEANRFKPKIIHKLEVGDDARRLDFCLEIGARLTVDMHFHKSIIFSDESTFSINGMVSSQNCRFWPQEIRLFQLLLRSQNFKKVNVWCAITFNRIIGPYFF
;
A
#
# COMPACT_ATOMS: atom_id res chain seq x y z
N MET A 1 -9.82 4.52 -8.40
CA MET A 1 -8.92 4.42 -9.57
C MET A 1 -9.11 5.71 -10.35
N ILE A 2 -8.19 6.67 -10.27
CA ILE A 2 -8.31 7.95 -10.98
C ILE A 2 -7.19 7.97 -12.02
N ALA A 3 -7.58 8.05 -13.29
CA ALA A 3 -6.68 8.18 -14.42
C ALA A 3 -6.28 9.64 -14.55
N CYS A 4 -4.98 9.94 -14.48
CA CYS A 4 -4.46 11.19 -15.01
C CYS A 4 -4.12 10.94 -16.49
N THR A 5 -5.03 11.28 -17.39
CA THR A 5 -4.78 11.29 -18.83
C THR A 5 -4.35 12.70 -19.26
N TYR A 6 -3.22 12.79 -19.98
CA TYR A 6 -2.84 14.01 -20.68
C TYR A 6 -3.47 13.96 -22.08
N HIS A 7 -4.10 15.06 -22.51
CA HIS A 7 -4.58 15.24 -23.88
C HIS A 7 -3.41 15.74 -24.74
N GLY A 8 -2.95 14.91 -25.70
CA GLY A 8 -1.97 15.34 -26.70
C GLY A 8 -1.18 14.21 -27.33
N SER A 9 -1.66 13.76 -28.50
CA SER A 9 -0.92 13.18 -29.65
C SER A 9 -0.01 11.94 -29.47
N SER A 10 -0.29 10.96 -30.35
CA SER A 10 0.43 9.72 -30.69
C SER A 10 0.54 8.63 -29.60
N PHE A 11 -0.21 7.54 -29.82
CA PHE A 11 -0.11 6.27 -29.12
C PHE A 11 1.18 5.55 -29.52
N THR A 12 2.23 5.71 -28.73
CA THR A 12 3.37 4.79 -28.67
C THR A 12 3.32 4.07 -27.32
N GLU A 13 3.62 2.77 -27.32
CA GLU A 13 3.44 1.86 -26.18
C GLU A 13 4.08 2.41 -24.89
N ALA A 14 3.24 3.00 -24.04
CA ALA A 14 3.67 3.53 -22.76
C ALA A 14 3.94 2.36 -21.80
N ASN A 15 5.22 2.09 -21.55
CA ASN A 15 5.61 1.06 -20.59
C ASN A 15 5.19 1.47 -19.17
N ARG A 16 4.35 0.63 -18.57
CA ARG A 16 3.84 0.82 -17.21
C ARG A 16 5.00 0.80 -16.21
N PHE A 17 5.24 1.91 -15.53
CA PHE A 17 6.22 2.02 -14.45
C PHE A 17 5.53 2.00 -13.09
N LYS A 18 5.98 1.12 -12.19
CA LYS A 18 5.58 1.09 -10.77
C LYS A 18 6.82 1.41 -9.92
N PRO A 19 6.83 2.50 -9.14
CA PRO A 19 7.89 2.74 -8.17
C PRO A 19 7.99 1.55 -7.22
N LYS A 20 9.19 0.99 -7.07
CA LYS A 20 9.48 0.01 -6.03
C LYS A 20 9.89 0.77 -4.78
N ILE A 21 9.00 0.83 -3.80
CA ILE A 21 9.35 1.25 -2.45
C ILE A 21 9.70 -0.01 -1.70
N ILE A 22 10.96 -0.11 -1.32
CA ILE A 22 11.50 -1.25 -0.59
C ILE A 22 11.66 -0.77 0.84
N HIS A 23 11.00 -1.45 1.78
CA HIS A 23 11.27 -1.24 3.19
C HIS A 23 12.71 -1.69 3.48
N LYS A 24 13.46 -0.87 4.21
CA LYS A 24 14.76 -1.30 4.74
C LYS A 24 14.48 -2.46 5.70
N LEU A 25 15.09 -3.61 5.44
CA LEU A 25 15.10 -4.74 6.36
C LEU A 25 16.35 -4.60 7.25
N GLU A 26 16.15 -4.75 8.54
CA GLU A 26 17.24 -4.83 9.50
C GLU A 26 17.77 -6.26 9.56
N VAL A 27 18.98 -6.44 10.09
CA VAL A 27 19.60 -7.77 10.24
C VAL A 27 18.72 -8.64 11.14
N GLY A 28 18.36 -9.84 10.67
CA GLY A 28 17.52 -10.80 11.38
C GLY A 28 16.02 -10.66 11.11
N ASP A 29 15.57 -9.66 10.36
CA ASP A 29 14.16 -9.55 9.97
C ASP A 29 13.73 -10.69 9.03
N ASP A 30 14.65 -11.23 8.24
CA ASP A 30 14.45 -12.42 7.42
C ASP A 30 14.12 -13.64 8.27
N ALA A 31 14.90 -13.90 9.32
CA ALA A 31 14.67 -15.01 10.26
C ALA A 31 13.34 -14.82 11.00
N ARG A 32 13.08 -13.63 11.57
CA ARG A 32 11.82 -13.33 12.28
C ARG A 32 10.59 -13.53 11.39
N ARG A 33 10.67 -13.12 10.12
CA ARG A 33 9.58 -13.30 9.16
C ARG A 33 9.37 -14.77 8.81
N LEU A 34 10.43 -15.55 8.69
CA LEU A 34 10.34 -16.99 8.48
C LEU A 34 9.69 -17.67 9.69
N ASP A 35 10.16 -17.36 10.90
CA ASP A 35 9.62 -17.91 12.14
C ASP A 35 8.13 -17.63 12.28
N PHE A 36 7.70 -16.39 12.01
CA PHE A 36 6.29 -16.02 11.98
C PHE A 36 5.49 -16.87 10.98
N CYS A 37 5.99 -17.03 9.74
CA CYS A 37 5.32 -17.86 8.73
C CYS A 37 5.20 -19.32 9.16
N LEU A 38 6.26 -19.89 9.75
CA LEU A 38 6.26 -21.27 10.25
C LEU A 38 5.28 -21.44 11.41
N GLU A 39 5.23 -20.48 12.34
CA GLU A 39 4.31 -20.50 13.49
C GLU A 39 2.84 -20.45 13.03
N ILE A 40 2.50 -19.51 12.15
CA ILE A 40 1.14 -19.41 11.60
C ILE A 40 0.78 -20.68 10.81
N GLY A 41 1.73 -21.22 10.04
CA GLY A 41 1.55 -22.49 9.34
C GLY A 41 1.23 -23.65 10.29
N ALA A 42 1.98 -23.78 11.38
CA ALA A 42 1.74 -24.81 12.39
C ALA A 42 0.39 -24.64 13.11
N ARG A 43 -0.07 -23.40 13.34
CA ARG A 43 -1.41 -23.17 13.89
C ARG A 43 -2.51 -23.58 12.92
N LEU A 44 -2.31 -23.35 11.61
CA LEU A 44 -3.26 -23.74 10.57
C LEU A 44 -3.32 -25.25 10.33
N THR A 45 -2.25 -26.00 10.59
CA THR A 45 -2.29 -27.48 10.53
C THR A 45 -3.07 -28.10 11.67
N VAL A 46 -3.05 -27.46 12.85
CA VAL A 46 -3.84 -27.89 14.03
C VAL A 46 -5.30 -27.46 13.90
N ASP A 47 -5.55 -26.22 13.49
CA ASP A 47 -6.89 -25.68 13.24
C ASP A 47 -6.93 -24.89 11.92
N MET A 48 -7.55 -25.49 10.89
CA MET A 48 -7.72 -24.85 9.58
C MET A 48 -8.53 -23.55 9.64
N HIS A 49 -9.32 -23.35 10.69
CA HIS A 49 -10.13 -22.16 10.92
C HIS A 49 -9.46 -21.11 11.80
N PHE A 50 -8.21 -21.32 12.23
CA PHE A 50 -7.47 -20.39 13.09
C PHE A 50 -7.49 -18.95 12.54
N HIS A 51 -7.36 -18.80 11.22
CA HIS A 51 -7.42 -17.49 10.54
C HIS A 51 -8.72 -16.71 10.81
N LYS A 52 -9.83 -17.38 11.13
CA LYS A 52 -11.11 -16.72 11.46
C LYS A 52 -11.10 -15.99 12.79
N SER A 53 -10.15 -16.34 13.66
CA SER A 53 -9.95 -15.68 14.96
C SER A 53 -9.01 -14.48 14.90
N ILE A 54 -8.35 -14.25 13.77
CA ILE A 54 -7.39 -13.16 13.60
C ILE A 54 -8.13 -11.86 13.23
N ILE A 55 -7.75 -10.78 13.91
CA ILE A 55 -8.14 -9.41 13.55
C ILE A 55 -6.89 -8.72 12.98
N PHE A 56 -6.97 -8.30 11.73
CA PHE A 56 -5.95 -7.46 11.11
C PHE A 56 -6.33 -6.00 11.28
N SER A 57 -5.42 -5.13 11.69
CA SER A 57 -5.66 -3.69 11.79
C SER A 57 -4.54 -2.89 11.15
N ASP A 58 -4.86 -1.73 10.60
CA ASP A 58 -3.88 -0.81 10.03
C ASP A 58 -4.37 0.64 10.12
N GLU A 59 -3.44 1.57 9.94
CA GLU A 59 -3.72 2.99 9.81
C GLU A 59 -3.40 3.46 8.39
N SER A 60 -4.26 4.33 7.86
CA SER A 60 -4.03 4.95 6.55
C SER A 60 -4.29 6.45 6.59
N THR A 61 -3.37 7.21 6.01
CA THR A 61 -3.49 8.67 5.88
C THR A 61 -4.05 9.03 4.51
N PHE A 62 -5.13 9.82 4.49
CA PHE A 62 -5.70 10.40 3.28
C PHE A 62 -5.44 11.91 3.24
N SER A 63 -5.08 12.43 2.07
CA SER A 63 -4.80 13.86 1.86
C SER A 63 -5.67 14.42 0.73
N ILE A 64 -6.16 15.64 0.91
CA ILE A 64 -7.05 16.32 -0.06
C ILE A 64 -6.35 16.78 -1.36
N ASN A 65 -5.03 16.63 -1.44
CA ASN A 65 -4.22 17.10 -2.57
C ASN A 65 -4.18 16.12 -3.76
N GLY A 66 -4.97 15.04 -3.72
CA GLY A 66 -4.96 14.02 -4.77
C GLY A 66 -3.68 13.18 -4.81
N MET A 67 -2.77 13.32 -3.84
CA MET A 67 -1.64 12.41 -3.71
C MET A 67 -2.17 11.04 -3.31
N VAL A 68 -1.94 10.08 -4.19
CA VAL A 68 -2.25 8.67 -3.94
C VAL A 68 -1.10 8.04 -3.16
N SER A 69 -1.41 7.12 -2.24
CA SER A 69 -0.40 6.27 -1.62
C SER A 69 0.53 5.70 -2.69
N SER A 70 1.82 5.77 -2.42
CA SER A 70 2.87 5.34 -3.33
C SER A 70 2.75 3.86 -3.75
N GLN A 71 2.11 3.03 -2.92
CA GLN A 71 1.78 1.64 -3.24
C GLN A 71 0.79 1.50 -4.42
N ASN A 72 -0.12 2.46 -4.53
CA ASN A 72 -1.15 2.57 -5.57
C ASN A 72 -0.72 3.43 -6.76
N CYS A 73 0.48 4.00 -6.72
CA CYS A 73 1.00 4.83 -7.79
C CYS A 73 1.46 3.99 -9.00
N ARG A 74 1.02 4.37 -10.20
CA ARG A 74 1.45 3.80 -11.48
C ARG A 74 1.63 4.94 -12.46
N PHE A 75 2.73 4.92 -13.21
CA PHE A 75 3.06 5.92 -14.21
C PHE A 75 3.12 5.26 -15.59
N TRP A 76 2.81 6.03 -16.62
CA TRP A 76 2.94 5.63 -18.03
C TRP A 76 3.77 6.69 -18.76
N PRO A 77 5.06 6.85 -18.42
CA PRO A 77 5.89 7.87 -19.03
C PRO A 77 6.35 7.46 -20.44
N GLN A 78 6.39 8.42 -21.37
CA GLN A 78 6.95 8.22 -22.71
C GLN A 78 8.49 8.14 -22.69
N GLU A 79 9.16 8.80 -21.74
CA GLU A 79 10.60 8.69 -21.49
C GLU A 79 10.83 8.59 -19.97
N ILE A 80 11.70 7.68 -19.51
CA ILE A 80 12.08 7.56 -18.08
C ILE A 80 13.04 8.72 -17.74
N ARG A 81 12.53 9.96 -17.76
CA ARG A 81 13.16 11.05 -17.01
C ARG A 81 12.85 10.80 -15.55
N LEU A 82 13.90 10.78 -14.71
CA LEU A 82 13.81 10.75 -13.25
C LEU A 82 12.63 11.62 -12.80
N PHE A 83 11.52 10.96 -12.46
CA PHE A 83 10.26 11.62 -12.12
C PHE A 83 10.49 12.34 -10.81
N GLN A 84 10.87 13.62 -10.87
CA GLN A 84 10.81 14.50 -9.74
C GLN A 84 9.32 14.72 -9.46
N LEU A 85 8.77 13.94 -8.54
CA LEU A 85 7.48 14.23 -7.93
C LEU A 85 7.62 15.58 -7.25
N LEU A 86 7.20 16.65 -7.93
CA LEU A 86 6.98 17.97 -7.35
C LEU A 86 5.96 17.80 -6.22
N LEU A 87 6.46 17.54 -5.03
CA LEU A 87 5.71 17.62 -3.78
C LEU A 87 5.39 19.10 -3.56
N ARG A 88 4.39 19.62 -4.28
CA ARG A 88 3.81 20.92 -3.97
C ARG A 88 3.34 20.89 -2.51
N SER A 89 3.63 21.94 -1.75
CA SER A 89 3.18 22.25 -0.38
C SER A 89 3.11 21.10 0.64
N GLN A 90 3.94 21.14 1.69
CA GLN A 90 3.82 20.26 2.86
C GLN A 90 2.51 20.43 3.67
N ASN A 91 1.73 21.50 3.41
CA ASN A 91 0.61 21.94 4.26
C ASN A 91 -0.77 21.52 3.75
N PHE A 92 -0.95 20.28 3.31
CA PHE A 92 -2.28 19.78 2.98
C PHE A 92 -2.98 19.18 4.20
N LYS A 93 -4.30 19.38 4.29
CA LYS A 93 -5.12 18.70 5.30
C LYS A 93 -5.05 17.19 5.06
N LYS A 94 -4.75 16.47 6.14
CA LYS A 94 -4.69 15.02 6.20
C LYS A 94 -5.71 14.53 7.20
N VAL A 95 -6.23 13.34 6.98
CA VAL A 95 -7.01 12.60 7.97
C VAL A 95 -6.39 11.22 8.11
N ASN A 96 -6.15 10.79 9.34
CA ASN A 96 -5.74 9.43 9.61
C ASN A 96 -6.98 8.60 9.89
N VAL A 97 -6.95 7.37 9.39
CA VAL A 97 -8.02 6.42 9.57
C VAL A 97 -7.44 5.14 10.11
N TRP A 98 -7.88 4.74 11.28
CA TRP A 98 -7.67 3.38 11.77
C TRP A 98 -8.83 2.51 11.33
N CYS A 99 -8.53 1.30 10.87
CA CYS A 99 -9.53 0.30 10.53
C CYS A 99 -8.97 -1.10 10.80
N ALA A 100 -9.87 -2.03 11.15
CA ALA A 100 -9.55 -3.42 11.31
C ALA A 100 -10.52 -4.32 10.52
N ILE A 101 -10.06 -5.51 10.19
CA ILE A 101 -10.77 -6.51 9.39
C ILE A 101 -10.65 -7.85 10.09
N THR A 102 -11.78 -8.53 10.20
CA THR A 102 -11.91 -9.92 10.64
C THR A 102 -12.31 -10.78 9.44
N PHE A 103 -12.42 -12.09 9.61
CA PHE A 103 -12.82 -12.99 8.53
C PHE A 103 -14.13 -12.60 7.82
N ASN A 104 -15.10 -12.00 8.52
CA ASN A 104 -16.42 -11.71 7.94
C ASN A 104 -16.90 -10.27 8.13
N ARG A 105 -16.12 -9.40 8.77
CA ARG A 105 -16.56 -8.04 9.11
C ARG A 105 -15.40 -7.05 9.12
N ILE A 106 -15.73 -5.80 8.85
CA ILE A 106 -14.87 -4.63 9.06
C ILE A 106 -15.20 -4.02 10.43
N ILE A 107 -14.19 -3.62 11.18
CA ILE A 107 -14.26 -2.93 12.48
C ILE A 107 -13.63 -1.53 12.29
N GLY A 108 -14.37 -0.46 12.60
CA GLY A 108 -13.98 0.91 12.23
C GLY A 108 -14.89 1.46 11.11
N PRO A 109 -14.52 2.51 10.36
CA PRO A 109 -13.30 3.34 10.45
C PRO A 109 -13.32 4.35 11.61
N TYR A 110 -12.18 4.57 12.25
CA TYR A 110 -11.98 5.62 13.25
C TYR A 110 -11.12 6.75 12.67
N PHE A 111 -11.65 7.97 12.63
CA PHE A 111 -10.99 9.15 12.03
C PHE A 111 -10.40 10.03 13.14
N PHE A 112 -9.14 10.43 12.98
CA PHE A 112 -8.42 11.31 13.91
C PHE A 112 -7.33 12.16 13.22
#